data_AF-A0A5C2S9H5-F1
#
_entry.id   AF-A0A5C2S9H5-F1
#
_cell.length_a   1.000
_cell.length_b   1.000
_cell.length_c   1.000
_cell.angle_alpha   90.00
_cell.angle_beta   90.00
_cell.angle_gamma   90.00
#
_symmetry.space_group_name_H-M   'P 1'
#
loop_
_entity.id
_entity.type
_entity.pdbx_description
1 polymer ?
#
loop_
_entity_poly.entity_id
_entity_poly.type
_entity_poly.pdbx_seq_one_letter_code
_entity_poly.pdbx_strand_id
1 'polypeptide(L)'
;ADEELLVVSNLYDGFDLYRLSDQTHLHTFQVNTRINVPLPVLFIEGASGRVVLGTSCGQVRIVDVSGGVVLQELDHNGTSIVYLMHNDAD
;
A
#
# COMPACT_ATOMS: atom_id res chain seq x y z
N ALA A 1 -6.72 -16.02 14.92
CA ALA A 1 -5.61 -15.14 15.32
C ALA A 1 -5.56 -14.05 14.27
N ASP A 2 -5.40 -12.80 14.68
CA ASP A 2 -5.24 -11.71 13.74
C ASP A 2 -4.00 -11.99 12.88
N GLU A 3 -4.15 -11.93 11.56
CA GLU A 3 -3.06 -12.20 10.64
C GLU A 3 -2.05 -11.04 10.71
N GLU A 4 -0.84 -11.32 11.16
CA GLU A 4 0.23 -10.33 11.22
C GLU A 4 0.81 -10.14 9.82
N LEU A 5 0.47 -9.01 9.18
CA LEU A 5 0.90 -8.64 7.84
C LEU A 5 1.89 -7.48 7.87
N LEU A 6 2.86 -7.51 6.95
CA LEU A 6 3.81 -6.43 6.73
C LEU A 6 3.76 -5.99 5.27
N VAL A 7 3.62 -4.69 5.02
CA VAL A 7 3.79 -4.12 3.68
C VAL A 7 5.04 -3.23 3.65
N VAL A 8 5.89 -3.46 2.65
CA VAL A 8 7.17 -2.77 2.49
C VAL A 8 7.23 -2.11 1.13
N SER A 9 7.60 -0.83 1.06
CA SER A 9 8.00 -0.21 -0.20
C SER A 9 9.32 -0.81 -0.66
N ASN A 10 9.31 -1.54 -1.77
CA ASN A 10 10.45 -2.35 -2.22
C ASN A 10 11.46 -1.56 -3.08
N LEU A 11 11.22 -0.26 -3.32
CA LEU A 11 12.08 0.65 -4.09
C LEU A 11 12.37 0.20 -5.54
N TYR A 12 11.66 -0.81 -6.05
CA TYR A 12 11.84 -1.34 -7.38
C TYR A 12 10.59 -1.10 -8.22
N ASP A 13 9.52 -1.82 -7.93
CA ASP A 13 8.27 -1.81 -8.71
C ASP A 13 7.02 -1.55 -7.86
N GLY A 14 7.16 -1.45 -6.52
CA GLY A 14 6.10 -0.98 -5.66
C GLY A 14 6.22 -1.46 -4.22
N PHE A 15 5.31 -2.35 -3.83
CA PHE A 15 5.16 -2.77 -2.44
C PHE A 15 5.02 -4.28 -2.30
N ASP A 16 5.80 -4.88 -1.41
CA ASP A 16 5.70 -6.30 -1.09
C ASP A 16 4.87 -6.51 0.17
N LEU A 17 3.98 -7.51 0.14
CA LEU A 17 3.19 -7.98 1.26
C LEU A 17 3.76 -9.29 1.77
N TYR A 18 4.03 -9.33 3.08
CA TYR A 18 4.50 -10.52 3.77
C TYR A 18 3.52 -10.91 4.87
N ARG A 19 3.37 -12.23 5.08
CA ARG A 19 2.83 -12.77 6.32
C ARG A 19 3.97 -12.95 7.30
N LEU A 20 3.87 -12.35 8.49
CA LEU A 20 4.94 -12.38 9.49
C LEU A 20 5.05 -13.74 10.20
N SER A 21 3.92 -14.43 10.39
CA SER A 21 3.90 -15.70 11.13
C SER A 21 4.74 -16.81 10.49
N ASP A 22 4.80 -16.84 9.15
CA ASP A 22 5.55 -17.84 8.38
C ASP A 22 6.61 -17.22 7.43
N GLN A 23 6.77 -15.89 7.47
CA GLN A 23 7.71 -15.12 6.64
C GLN A 23 7.48 -15.27 5.12
N THR A 24 6.26 -15.63 4.72
CA THR A 24 5.94 -15.86 3.32
C THR A 24 5.67 -14.54 2.60
N HIS A 25 6.29 -14.35 1.43
CA HIS A 25 5.89 -13.33 0.46
C HIS A 25 4.55 -13.73 -0.16
N LEU A 26 3.54 -12.88 0.01
CA LEU A 26 2.18 -13.13 -0.51
C LEU A 26 1.99 -12.47 -1.87
N HIS A 27 2.29 -11.18 -1.98
CA HIS A 27 1.99 -10.37 -3.15
C HIS A 27 3.00 -9.23 -3.34
N THR A 28 3.19 -8.82 -4.59
CA THR A 28 3.81 -7.53 -4.94
C THR A 28 2.75 -6.65 -5.60
N PHE A 29 2.43 -5.52 -4.97
CA PHE A 29 1.56 -4.49 -5.52
C PHE A 29 2.40 -3.55 -6.39
N GLN A 30 2.27 -3.70 -7.71
CA GLN A 30 2.95 -2.83 -8.64
C GLN A 30 2.31 -1.44 -8.65
N VAL A 31 3.14 -0.41 -8.51
CA VAL A 31 2.73 0.99 -8.65
C VAL A 31 3.61 1.71 -9.64
N ASN A 32 3.07 2.76 -10.26
CA ASN A 32 3.85 3.60 -11.14
C ASN A 32 4.91 4.36 -10.33
N THR A 33 6.16 3.95 -10.44
CA THR A 33 7.32 4.63 -9.87
C THR A 33 8.06 5.40 -10.96
N ARG A 34 8.08 6.73 -10.84
CA ARG A 34 8.89 7.62 -11.69
C ARG A 34 10.24 7.97 -11.04
N ILE A 35 10.29 7.91 -9.71
CA ILE A 35 11.49 8.17 -8.93
C ILE A 35 11.65 7.05 -7.90
N ASN A 36 12.89 6.62 -7.71
CA ASN A 36 13.23 5.57 -6.76
C ASN A 36 13.39 6.17 -5.35
N VAL A 37 12.28 6.34 -4.65
CA VAL A 37 12.23 6.86 -3.28
C VAL A 37 11.28 6.00 -2.43
N PRO A 38 11.46 5.95 -1.10
CA PRO A 38 10.49 5.31 -0.22
C PRO A 38 9.13 5.96 -0.39
N LEU A 39 8.10 5.14 -0.66
CA LEU A 39 6.72 5.60 -0.81
C LEU A 39 5.90 5.21 0.42
N PRO A 40 4.94 6.06 0.83
CA PRO A 40 4.15 5.80 2.03
C PRO A 40 3.17 4.66 1.79
N VAL A 41 2.93 3.87 2.84
CA VAL A 41 1.94 2.80 2.89
C VAL A 41 1.25 2.79 4.25
N LEU A 42 -0.04 2.45 4.28
CA LEU A 42 -0.85 2.45 5.50
C LEU A 42 -1.95 1.36 5.42
N PHE A 43 -2.11 0.58 6.49
CA PHE A 43 -3.30 -0.27 6.68
C PHE A 43 -4.50 0.58 7.10
N ILE A 44 -5.67 0.31 6.53
CA ILE A 44 -6.92 0.96 6.94
C ILE A 44 -7.53 0.17 8.09
N GLU A 45 -7.50 0.73 9.29
CA GLU A 45 -8.10 0.11 10.47
C GLU A 45 -9.62 -0.04 10.31
N GLY A 46 -10.20 -1.14 10.80
CA GLY A 46 -11.64 -1.43 10.69
C GLY A 46 -12.15 -1.82 9.29
N ALA A 47 -11.36 -1.60 8.22
CA ALA A 47 -11.66 -2.09 6.88
C ALA A 47 -10.86 -3.37 6.60
N SER A 48 -11.51 -4.53 6.72
CA SER A 48 -10.86 -5.84 6.58
C SER A 48 -9.98 -5.92 5.32
N GLY A 49 -8.67 -6.01 5.54
CA GLY A 49 -7.70 -6.31 4.51
C GLY A 49 -7.45 -5.21 3.47
N ARG A 50 -7.61 -3.93 3.83
CA ARG A 50 -7.32 -2.82 2.90
C ARG A 50 -6.04 -2.08 3.25
N VAL A 51 -5.28 -1.75 2.20
CA VAL A 51 -4.04 -0.99 2.30
C VAL A 51 -4.10 0.20 1.34
N VAL A 52 -3.60 1.34 1.79
CA VAL A 52 -3.40 2.54 0.98
C VAL A 52 -1.94 2.63 0.59
N LEU A 53 -1.68 2.77 -0.71
CA LEU A 53 -0.36 2.88 -1.31
C LEU A 53 -0.21 4.27 -1.94
N GLY A 54 0.81 5.01 -1.51
CA GLY A 54 1.23 6.23 -2.19
C GLY A 54 2.09 5.91 -3.40
N THR A 55 2.05 6.78 -4.41
CA THR A 55 2.91 6.67 -5.59
C THR A 55 3.75 7.92 -5.79
N SER A 56 4.79 7.80 -6.62
CA SER A 56 5.61 8.93 -7.04
C SER A 56 5.08 9.62 -8.30
N CYS A 57 3.80 9.42 -8.64
CA CYS A 57 3.16 10.03 -9.80
C CYS A 57 1.80 10.69 -9.48
N GLY A 58 1.55 10.99 -8.20
CA GLY A 58 0.36 11.70 -7.74
C GLY A 58 -0.86 10.81 -7.55
N GLN A 59 -0.73 9.51 -7.77
CA GLN A 59 -1.78 8.52 -7.56
C GLN A 59 -1.74 8.00 -6.12
N VAL A 60 -2.91 7.72 -5.56
CA VAL A 60 -3.10 6.92 -4.35
C VAL A 60 -3.92 5.70 -4.74
N ARG A 61 -3.47 4.50 -4.35
CA ARG A 61 -4.21 3.25 -4.60
C ARG A 61 -4.70 2.65 -3.31
N ILE A 62 -5.95 2.19 -3.32
CA ILE A 62 -6.51 1.34 -2.28
C ILE A 62 -6.55 -0.07 -2.83
N VAL A 63 -5.91 -1.00 -2.13
CA VAL A 63 -5.77 -2.40 -2.56
C VAL A 63 -6.34 -3.35 -1.52
N ASP A 64 -6.81 -4.50 -1.99
CA ASP A 64 -7.20 -5.65 -1.16
C ASP A 64 -6.00 -6.60 -0.96
N VAL A 65 -5.67 -6.91 0.29
CA VAL A 65 -4.55 -7.79 0.64
C VAL A 65 -4.80 -9.26 0.34
N SER A 66 -6.06 -9.70 0.26
CA SER A 66 -6.43 -11.10 0.01
C SER A 66 -6.30 -11.52 -1.46
N GLY A 67 -6.37 -10.56 -2.38
CA GLY A 67 -6.38 -10.81 -3.81
C GLY A 67 -5.35 -10.02 -4.62
N GLY A 68 -4.59 -9.11 -4.00
CA GLY A 68 -3.67 -8.25 -4.74
C GLY A 68 -4.37 -7.22 -5.64
N VAL A 69 -5.69 -7.05 -5.51
CA VAL A 69 -6.52 -6.29 -6.45
C VAL A 69 -6.58 -4.82 -6.06
N VAL A 70 -6.40 -3.94 -7.04
CA VAL A 70 -6.67 -2.50 -6.86
C VAL A 70 -8.18 -2.29 -6.80
N LEU A 71 -8.66 -1.84 -5.64
CA LEU A 71 -10.07 -1.52 -5.41
C LEU A 71 -10.42 -0.11 -5.91
N GLN A 72 -9.49 0.84 -5.71
CA GLN A 72 -9.69 2.23 -6.10
C GLN A 72 -8.36 2.91 -6.41
N GLU A 73 -8.39 3.85 -7.36
CA GLU A 73 -7.31 4.78 -7.62
C GLU A 73 -7.86 6.21 -7.46
N LEU A 74 -7.16 7.02 -6.69
CA LEU A 74 -7.43 8.44 -6.49
C LEU A 74 -6.28 9.23 -7.10
N ASP A 75 -6.59 10.20 -7.97
CA ASP A 75 -5.57 10.99 -8.65
C ASP A 75 -5.51 12.41 -8.08
N HIS A 76 -4.34 12.81 -7.59
CA HIS A 76 -4.05 14.16 -7.11
C HIS A 76 -3.61 15.10 -8.24
N ASN A 77 -3.39 14.62 -9.47
CA ASN A 77 -2.82 15.35 -10.61
C ASN A 77 -1.47 16.02 -10.29
N GLY A 78 -0.76 15.52 -9.28
CA GLY A 78 0.49 16.05 -8.75
C GLY A 78 1.68 15.12 -8.98
N THR A 79 2.81 15.40 -8.31
CA THR A 79 4.04 14.63 -8.47
C THR A 79 4.11 13.42 -7.56
N SER A 80 4.23 13.59 -6.25
CA SER A 80 4.47 12.48 -5.32
C SER A 80 3.58 12.56 -4.10
N ILE A 81 3.05 11.42 -3.69
CA ILE A 81 2.40 11.25 -2.40
C ILE A 81 3.49 10.85 -1.41
N VAL A 82 3.83 11.76 -0.48
CA VAL A 82 4.92 11.56 0.48
C VAL A 82 4.44 11.19 1.88
N TYR A 83 3.14 11.30 2.12
CA TYR A 83 2.54 11.04 3.42
C TYR A 83 1.10 10.51 3.27
N LEU A 84 0.73 9.57 4.13
CA LEU A 84 -0.62 9.02 4.26
C LEU A 84 -1.02 9.04 5.73
N MET A 85 -2.27 9.37 6.01
CA MET A 85 -2.85 9.34 7.35
C MET A 85 -4.28 8.83 7.23
N HIS A 86 -4.63 7.86 8.07
CA HIS A 86 -6.00 7.45 8.32
C HIS A 86 -6.40 8.07 9.64
N ASN A 87 -7.50 8.81 9.65
CA ASN A 87 -8.10 9.30 10.89
C ASN A 87 -9.23 8.35 11.24
N ASP A 88 -9.14 7.73 12.41
CA ASP A 88 -10.29 7.06 13.00
C ASP A 88 -11.24 8.16 13.49
N ALA A 89 -12.46 8.15 12.97
CA ALA A 89 -13.50 9.01 13.50
C ALA A 89 -14.03 8.36 14.78
N ASP A 90 -13.87 9.05 15.92
CA ASP A 90 -14.48 8.70 17.21
C ASP A 90 -16.02 8.64 17.14
#